data_AF-A0A6M5J8M5-F1
#
_entry.id   AF-A0A6M5J8M5-F1
#
_cell.length_a   1.000
_cell.length_b   1.000
_cell.length_c   1.000
_cell.angle_alpha   90.00
_cell.angle_beta   90.00
_cell.angle_gamma   90.00
#
_symmetry.space_group_name_H-M   'P 1'
#
loop_
_entity.id
_entity.type
_entity.pdbx_description
1 polymer ?
#
loop_
_entity_poly.entity_id
_entity_poly.type
_entity_poly.pdbx_seq_one_letter_code
_entity_poly.pdbx_strand_id
1 'polypeptide(L)' 'MKKVVAGALIGAATAYTLIIAFMVVFTVGFFGARSLRGDGIGLVVFFLIAVSPVAVWLYCLKHAKAWLRGGQPPF' A
#
# COMPACT_ATOMS: atom_id res chain seq x y z
N MET A 1 25.14 -2.60 -0.31
CA MET A 1 24.13 -2.33 0.74
C MET A 1 22.98 -1.44 0.27
N LYS A 2 23.21 -0.24 -0.30
CA LYS A 2 22.14 0.69 -0.74
C LYS A 2 21.09 0.10 -1.70
N LYS A 3 21.51 -0.72 -2.66
CA LYS A 3 20.61 -1.41 -3.62
C LYS A 3 19.76 -2.51 -2.96
N VAL A 4 20.27 -3.17 -1.92
CA VAL A 4 19.56 -4.22 -1.18
C VAL A 4 18.45 -3.60 -0.33
N VAL A 5 18.72 -2.46 0.33
CA VAL A 5 17.73 -1.72 1.11
C VAL A 5 16.61 -1.17 0.21
N ALA A 6 16.96 -0.61 -0.95
CA ALA A 6 15.97 -0.16 -1.92
C ALA A 6 15.12 -1.33 -2.45
N GLY A 7 15.75 -2.48 -2.75
CA GLY A 7 15.04 -3.70 -3.14
C GLY A 7 14.10 -4.22 -2.05
N ALA A 8 14.53 -4.21 -0.78
CA ALA A 8 13.70 -4.64 0.35
C ALA A 8 12.49 -3.71 0.57
N LEU A 9 12.66 -2.40 0.43
CA LEU A 9 11.57 -1.41 0.51
C LEU A 9 10.53 -1.62 -0.60
N ILE A 10 10.98 -1.85 -1.83
CA ILE A 10 10.09 -2.13 -2.96
C ILE A 10 9.39 -3.49 -2.78
N GLY A 11 10.12 -4.50 -2.30
CA GLY A 11 9.57 -5.81 -1.97
C GLY A 11 8.48 -5.73 -0.91
N ALA A 12 8.72 -5.01 0.18
CA ALA A 12 7.74 -4.80 1.24
C ALA A 12 6.51 -4.02 0.75
N ALA A 13 6.70 -2.96 -0.04
CA ALA A 13 5.59 -2.21 -0.66
C ALA A 13 4.76 -3.10 -1.60
N THR A 14 5.42 -3.98 -2.36
CA THR A 14 4.76 -4.90 -3.29
C THR A 14 3.95 -5.95 -2.53
N ALA A 15 4.54 -6.58 -1.50
CA ALA A 15 3.84 -7.54 -0.65
C ALA A 15 2.63 -6.92 0.04
N TYR A 16 2.79 -5.70 0.58
CA TYR A 16 1.69 -4.94 1.18
C TYR A 16 0.56 -4.67 0.17
N THR A 17 0.91 -4.23 -1.05
CA THR A 17 -0.07 -3.99 -2.12
C THR A 17 -0.83 -5.26 -2.48
N LEU A 18 -0.14 -6.40 -2.53
CA LEU A 18 -0.73 -7.71 -2.84
C LEU A 18 -1.71 -8.17 -1.75
N ILE A 19 -1.37 -7.96 -0.48
CA ILE A 19 -2.25 -8.26 0.67
C ILE A 19 -3.51 -7.39 0.62
N ILE A 20 -3.35 -6.08 0.39
CA ILE A 20 -4.48 -5.15 0.30
C ILE A 20 -5.37 -5.48 -0.91
N ALA A 21 -4.79 -5.76 -2.07
CA ALA A 21 -5.54 -6.17 -3.25
C ALA A 21 -6.33 -7.47 -3.00
N PHE A 22 -5.70 -8.46 -2.35
CA PHE A 22 -6.37 -9.70 -1.97
C PHE A 22 -7.52 -9.44 -0.99
N MET A 23 -7.31 -8.63 0.05
CA MET A 23 -8.38 -8.23 0.97
C MET A 23 -9.53 -7.57 0.21
N VAL A 24 -9.23 -6.63 -0.69
CA VAL A 24 -10.25 -5.91 -1.43
C VAL A 24 -11.09 -6.86 -2.30
N VAL A 25 -10.43 -7.73 -3.06
CA VAL A 25 -11.11 -8.74 -3.90
C VAL A 25 -11.93 -9.70 -3.05
N PHE A 26 -11.37 -10.17 -1.93
CA PHE A 26 -12.06 -11.08 -1.01
C PHE A 26 -13.30 -10.42 -0.39
N THR A 27 -13.19 -9.19 0.11
CA THR A 27 -14.32 -8.47 0.71
C THR A 27 -15.42 -8.23 -0.33
N VAL A 28 -15.07 -7.81 -1.56
CA VAL A 28 -16.06 -7.59 -2.63
C VAL A 28 -16.70 -8.91 -3.06
N GLY A 29 -15.92 -9.98 -3.20
CA GLY A 29 -16.41 -11.30 -3.61
C GLY A 29 -17.26 -12.00 -2.55
N PHE A 30 -16.94 -11.83 -1.27
CA PHE A 30 -17.61 -12.52 -0.15
C PHE A 30 -18.84 -11.76 0.36
N PHE A 31 -18.73 -10.44 0.56
CA PHE A 31 -19.85 -9.62 1.06
C PHE A 31 -20.77 -9.10 -0.06
N GLY A 32 -20.30 -9.12 -1.31
CA GLY A 32 -21.02 -8.59 -2.46
C GLY A 32 -21.04 -7.06 -2.48
N ALA A 33 -20.89 -6.48 -3.68
CA ALA A 33 -20.86 -5.02 -3.88
C ALA A 33 -22.13 -4.29 -3.38
N ARG A 34 -23.26 -5.02 -3.24
CA ARG A 34 -24.53 -4.47 -2.72
C ARG A 34 -24.50 -4.20 -1.22
N SER A 35 -23.82 -5.03 -0.43
CA SER A 35 -23.73 -4.87 1.03
C SER A 35 -22.82 -3.70 1.40
N LEU A 36 -21.72 -3.51 0.65
CA LEU A 36 -20.79 -2.39 0.80
C LEU A 36 -21.41 -1.04 0.43
N ARG A 37 -22.39 -0.99 -0.47
CA ARG A 37 -23.05 0.26 -0.89
C ARG A 37 -24.08 0.76 0.13
N GLY A 38 -24.63 -0.13 0.96
CA GLY A 38 -25.59 0.24 2.01
C GLY A 38 -24.95 0.88 3.23
N ASP A 39 -23.66 0.62 3.47
CA ASP A 39 -22.91 1.13 4.60
C ASP A 39 -21.84 2.14 4.14
N GLY A 40 -22.24 3.42 4.05
CA GLY A 40 -21.40 4.48 3.51
C GLY A 40 -20.08 4.68 4.26
N ILE A 41 -20.05 4.39 5.57
CA ILE A 41 -18.82 4.44 6.37
C ILE A 41 -17.89 3.30 5.96
N GLY A 42 -18.43 2.09 5.83
CA GLY A 42 -17.68 0.92 5.36
C GLY A 42 -17.05 1.17 3.99
N LEU A 43 -17.77 1.82 3.07
CA LEU A 43 -17.26 2.15 1.73
C LEU A 43 -16.11 3.16 1.78
N VAL A 44 -16.20 4.20 2.60
CA VAL A 44 -15.12 5.19 2.77
C VAL A 44 -13.88 4.54 3.38
N VAL A 45 -14.04 3.75 4.45
CA VAL A 45 -12.93 3.03 5.08
C VAL A 45 -12.28 2.06 4.09
N PHE A 46 -13.09 1.34 3.31
CA PHE A 46 -12.60 0.43 2.29
C PHE A 46 -11.82 1.16 1.18
N PHE A 47 -12.29 2.33 0.77
CA PHE A 47 -11.57 3.17 -0.20
C PHE A 47 -10.24 3.67 0.36
N LEU A 48 -10.22 4.09 1.64
CA LEU A 48 -8.97 4.50 2.31
C LEU A 48 -7.97 3.34 2.39
N ILE A 49 -8.43 2.14 2.70
CA ILE A 49 -7.60 0.93 2.70
C ILE A 49 -7.11 0.61 1.28
N ALA A 50 -7.96 0.73 0.27
CA ALA A 50 -7.58 0.46 -1.12
C ALA A 50 -6.55 1.48 -1.67
N VAL A 51 -6.59 2.73 -1.18
CA VAL A 51 -5.65 3.80 -1.58
C VAL A 51 -4.38 3.81 -0.71
N SER A 52 -4.38 3.18 0.47
CA SER A 52 -3.21 3.11 1.35
C SER A 52 -1.91 2.61 0.68
N PRO A 53 -1.93 1.66 -0.29
CA PRO A 53 -0.72 1.22 -0.96
C PRO A 53 -0.04 2.36 -1.72
N VAL A 54 -0.81 3.30 -2.27
CA VAL A 54 -0.25 4.46 -2.99
C VAL A 54 0.62 5.31 -2.06
N ALA A 55 0.14 5.58 -0.84
CA ALA A 55 0.89 6.33 0.16
C ALA A 55 2.16 5.58 0.60
N VAL A 56 2.07 4.27 0.79
CA VAL A 56 3.23 3.41 1.12
C VAL A 56 4.23 3.39 -0.03
N TRP A 57 3.79 3.30 -1.28
CA TRP A 57 4.66 3.37 -2.46
C TRP A 57 5.37 4.71 -2.55
N LEU A 58 4.67 5.83 -2.36
CA LEU A 58 5.29 7.16 -2.33
C LEU A 58 6.33 7.28 -1.23
N TYR A 59 6.04 6.74 -0.04
CA TYR A 59 6.97 6.71 1.09
C TYR A 59 8.22 5.87 0.75
N CYS A 60 8.03 4.64 0.26
CA CYS A 60 9.11 3.71 -0.08
C CYS A 60 9.97 4.25 -1.24
N LEU A 61 9.37 4.85 -2.27
CA LEU A 61 10.09 5.46 -3.39
C LEU A 61 10.86 6.70 -2.95
N LYS A 62 10.28 7.56 -2.10
CA LYS A 62 10.95 8.75 -1.57
C LYS A 62 12.17 8.35 -0.72
N HIS A 63 12.02 7.34 0.15
CA HIS A 63 13.11 6.82 0.96
C HIS A 63 14.16 6.09 0.14
N ALA A 64 13.77 5.21 -0.79
CA ALA A 64 14.71 4.52 -1.68
C ALA A 64 15.52 5.51 -2.53
N LYS A 65 14.89 6.57 -3.03
CA LYS A 65 15.56 7.63 -3.80
C LYS A 65 16.51 8.47 -2.94
N ALA A 66 16.16 8.77 -1.69
CA ALA A 66 17.05 9.44 -0.74
C ALA A 66 18.31 8.59 -0.48
N TRP A 67 18.13 7.30 -0.16
CA TRP A 67 19.22 6.34 0.04
C TRP A 67 20.14 6.19 -1.18
N LEU A 68 19.57 6.18 -2.39
CA LEU A 68 20.33 6.09 -3.65
C LEU A 68 21.14 7.36 -3.95
N ARG A 69 20.63 8.54 -3.58
CA ARG A 69 21.34 9.83 -3.74
C ARG A 69 22.45 10.07 -2.71
N GLY A 70 22.66 9.13 -1.78
CA GLY A 70 23.66 9.27 -0.72
C GLY A 70 23.22 10.19 0.42
N GLY A 71 22.00 10.71 0.39
CA GLY A 71 21.37 11.36 1.53
C GLY A 71 20.84 10.30 2.48
N GLN A 72 21.37 10.27 3.70
CA GLN A 72 20.78 9.52 4.80
C GLN A 72 19.35 10.05 4.97
N PRO A 73 18.29 9.22 4.88
CA PRO A 73 16.93 9.75 5.05
C PRO A 73 16.80 10.36 6.45
N PRO A 74 16.12 11.52 6.58
CA PRO A 74 15.78 12.05 7.90
C PRO A 74 14.87 11.02 8.57
N PHE A 75 15.32 10.53 9.72
CA PHE A 75 14.61 9.61 10.60
C PHE A 75 13.27 10.22 11.04
#